data_AF-A0A077ZXE7-F1
#
_entry.id   AF-A0A077ZXE7-F1
#
_cell.length_a   1.000
_cell.length_b   1.000
_cell.length_c   1.000
_cell.angle_alpha   90.00
_cell.angle_beta   90.00
_cell.angle_gamma   90.00
#
_symmetry.space_group_name_H-M   'P 1'
#
loop_
_entity.id
_entity.type
_entity.pdbx_description
1 polymer ?
#
loop_
_entity_poly.entity_id
_entity_poly.type
_entity_poly.pdbx_seq_one_letter_code
_entity_poly.pdbx_strand_id
1 'polypeptide(L)'
;MSYPKRGPAAVAGSLTDRTEKNLQRMEQMRNLLLSKFRAKFGIKMSDDKADHILQGELNDFIQNDQFNEASLLKLERRLSDILGIQPMNTTINGSVRERGNSINNAQQSQRSSLGMYDIQNNSNSKQQARLGGQFSQPETQQSMRSQMSRTSIGQASGRSNSNVMRATGNQVIQKFNPLNTPQKSVRGSSVIEGNMTPQLLKGTSANDDEHWNKIVSNNLQQFHREQEEAKLRSQLNKQSLKDELQLQVMAQKRAKEEERRQEIEYMKLQKERNELEAQQEHQKNQQYKQKVMRENALRDEQLQDQIKRREQEQQKEKAYESMKLQQVQKELQVQEAILRKRNQSIITENRRSFQNNQIIKETQKKLEVMEDQKYQPGQDLFQEMFIEKQHASYQKRMQSDQKVDLIKDKLATEEMRRTTQLEQQHLNSLKKQSYLEKQEDRKKQELKNKEKQIKKFLDQQIQEKQAQKVLDKFQENQVTKVIYDDVKVHEEQEKIRKAEIDHKNRAYKEKLEKQIEDQKIFKGTIKVKVMTDKDIDINKRALEEMEQGLLSIKKPF
;
A
#
# COMPACT_ATOMS: atom_id res chain seq x y z
N MET A 1 -41.29 13.91 -43.72
CA MET A 1 -41.21 12.57 -43.11
C MET A 1 -40.01 12.55 -42.16
N SER A 2 -40.28 12.66 -40.86
CA SER A 2 -39.28 12.64 -39.79
C SER A 2 -39.42 11.37 -38.97
N TYR A 3 -38.35 10.61 -38.84
CA TYR A 3 -38.26 9.47 -37.92
C TYR A 3 -37.81 9.94 -36.53
N PRO A 4 -38.38 9.44 -35.42
CA PRO A 4 -37.93 9.78 -34.09
C PRO A 4 -36.69 8.95 -33.71
N LYS A 5 -35.62 9.64 -33.27
CA LYS A 5 -34.42 9.05 -32.65
C LYS A 5 -34.82 8.36 -31.34
N ARG A 6 -34.68 7.04 -31.26
CA ARG A 6 -34.69 6.29 -29.99
C ARG A 6 -33.32 6.43 -29.31
N GLY A 7 -33.29 6.96 -28.10
CA GLY A 7 -32.12 6.90 -27.22
C GLY A 7 -31.87 5.47 -26.72
N PRO A 8 -30.62 5.13 -26.34
CA PRO A 8 -30.30 3.79 -25.84
C PRO A 8 -30.99 3.55 -24.50
N ALA A 9 -31.65 2.40 -24.41
CA ALA A 9 -32.28 1.91 -23.18
C ALA A 9 -31.23 1.82 -22.07
N ALA A 10 -31.53 2.45 -20.93
CA ALA A 10 -30.74 2.30 -19.72
C ALA A 10 -30.69 0.81 -19.36
N VAL A 11 -29.50 0.22 -19.42
CA VAL A 11 -29.22 -1.09 -18.85
C VAL A 11 -29.53 -0.97 -17.36
N ALA A 12 -30.61 -1.62 -16.94
CA ALA A 12 -30.95 -1.82 -15.55
C ALA A 12 -29.78 -2.58 -14.89
N GLY A 13 -28.86 -1.84 -14.28
CA GLY A 13 -27.82 -2.40 -13.43
C GLY A 13 -28.49 -3.23 -12.34
N SER A 14 -28.25 -4.53 -12.39
CA SER A 14 -28.88 -5.54 -11.56
C SER A 14 -28.90 -5.14 -10.09
N LEU A 15 -30.07 -5.22 -9.45
CA LEU A 15 -30.20 -5.09 -8.01
C LEU A 15 -29.30 -6.09 -7.25
N THR A 16 -28.90 -7.19 -7.89
CA THR A 16 -28.05 -8.25 -7.31
C THR A 16 -26.60 -7.79 -7.07
N ASP A 17 -26.04 -6.95 -7.94
CA ASP A 17 -24.65 -6.47 -7.82
C ASP A 17 -24.46 -5.49 -6.66
N ARG A 18 -25.52 -4.74 -6.32
CA ARG A 18 -25.51 -3.84 -5.15
C ARG A 18 -25.64 -4.62 -3.84
N THR A 19 -26.44 -5.68 -3.81
CA THR A 19 -26.58 -6.53 -2.63
C THR A 19 -25.33 -7.35 -2.37
N GLU A 20 -24.66 -7.85 -3.40
CA GLU A 20 -23.44 -8.65 -3.27
C GLU A 20 -22.24 -7.80 -2.79
N LYS A 21 -22.08 -6.59 -3.32
CA LYS A 21 -21.05 -5.64 -2.83
C LYS A 21 -21.29 -5.21 -1.39
N ASN A 22 -22.55 -5.03 -0.98
CA ASN A 22 -22.87 -4.71 0.40
C ASN A 22 -22.61 -5.91 1.33
N LEU A 23 -22.93 -7.13 0.90
CA LEU A 23 -22.64 -8.35 1.64
C LEU A 23 -21.12 -8.54 1.83
N GLN A 24 -20.34 -8.37 0.76
CA GLN A 24 -18.88 -8.47 0.81
C GLN A 24 -18.26 -7.40 1.73
N ARG A 25 -18.80 -6.18 1.73
CA ARG A 25 -18.36 -5.11 2.63
C ARG A 25 -18.69 -5.41 4.09
N MET A 26 -19.87 -5.97 4.36
CA MET A 26 -20.27 -6.41 5.71
C MET A 26 -19.36 -7.54 6.21
N GLU A 27 -19.00 -8.49 5.35
CA GLU A 27 -18.10 -9.60 5.69
C GLU A 27 -16.66 -9.12 5.95
N GLN A 28 -16.15 -8.17 5.16
CA GLN A 28 -14.85 -7.54 5.43
C GLN A 28 -14.84 -6.80 6.78
N MET A 29 -15.93 -6.09 7.10
CA MET A 29 -16.07 -5.42 8.39
C MET A 29 -16.17 -6.41 9.55
N ARG A 30 -16.89 -7.54 9.37
CA ARG A 30 -16.94 -8.64 10.33
C ARG A 30 -15.55 -9.14 10.66
N ASN A 31 -14.76 -9.47 9.64
CA ASN A 31 -13.41 -10.01 9.82
C ASN A 31 -12.47 -9.00 10.50
N LEU A 32 -12.61 -7.71 10.18
CA LEU A 32 -11.83 -6.64 10.83
C LEU A 32 -12.18 -6.50 12.32
N LEU A 33 -13.48 -6.47 12.65
CA LEU A 33 -13.93 -6.36 14.04
C LEU A 33 -13.54 -7.61 14.83
N LEU A 34 -13.70 -8.80 14.24
CA LEU A 34 -13.32 -10.07 14.86
C LEU A 34 -11.82 -10.10 15.19
N SER A 35 -10.97 -9.67 14.25
CA SER A 35 -9.52 -9.55 14.49
C SER A 35 -9.19 -8.57 15.61
N LYS A 36 -9.83 -7.39 15.62
CA LYS A 36 -9.61 -6.36 16.66
C LYS A 36 -10.07 -6.82 18.04
N PHE A 37 -11.23 -7.44 18.15
CA PHE A 37 -11.75 -7.91 19.44
C PHE A 37 -11.02 -9.16 19.95
N ARG A 38 -10.60 -10.08 19.07
CA ARG A 38 -9.69 -11.18 19.45
C ARG A 38 -8.40 -10.66 20.05
N ALA A 39 -7.78 -9.67 19.40
CA ALA A 39 -6.56 -9.04 19.91
C ALA A 39 -6.79 -8.32 21.26
N LYS A 40 -7.92 -7.63 21.41
CA LYS A 40 -8.26 -6.84 22.61
C LYS A 40 -8.61 -7.71 23.83
N PHE A 41 -9.29 -8.82 23.63
CA PHE A 41 -9.67 -9.75 24.70
C PHE A 41 -8.69 -10.93 24.85
N GLY A 42 -7.64 -10.99 24.02
CA GLY A 42 -6.63 -12.06 24.09
C GLY A 42 -7.14 -13.44 23.69
N ILE A 43 -8.20 -13.51 22.90
CA ILE A 43 -8.84 -14.77 22.47
C ILE A 43 -8.02 -15.39 21.34
N LYS A 44 -7.51 -16.61 21.57
CA LYS A 44 -6.82 -17.39 20.54
C LYS A 44 -7.85 -18.07 19.64
N MET A 45 -7.51 -18.27 18.36
CA MET A 45 -8.35 -18.94 17.35
C MET A 45 -8.81 -20.37 17.72
N SER A 46 -8.26 -20.99 18.77
CA SER A 46 -8.60 -22.36 19.21
C SER A 46 -9.40 -22.42 20.52
N ASP A 47 -9.84 -21.28 21.06
CA ASP A 47 -10.64 -21.26 22.29
C ASP A 47 -12.13 -21.23 21.93
N ASP A 48 -12.68 -22.43 21.67
CA ASP A 48 -13.96 -22.62 20.98
C ASP A 48 -15.11 -21.84 21.64
N LYS A 49 -15.16 -21.77 22.97
CA LYS A 49 -16.28 -21.11 23.68
C LYS A 49 -16.23 -19.59 23.59
N ALA A 50 -15.06 -18.99 23.87
CA ALA A 50 -14.91 -17.55 23.85
C ALA A 50 -14.98 -17.00 22.41
N ASP A 51 -14.44 -17.75 21.45
CA ASP A 51 -14.50 -17.37 20.04
C ASP A 51 -15.92 -17.52 19.46
N HIS A 52 -16.68 -18.56 19.84
CA HIS A 52 -18.08 -18.69 19.45
C HIS A 52 -18.96 -17.56 20.00
N ILE A 53 -18.78 -17.17 21.26
CA ILE A 53 -19.50 -16.04 21.87
C ILE A 53 -19.18 -14.74 21.12
N LEU A 54 -17.89 -14.50 20.85
CA LEU A 54 -17.45 -13.31 20.13
C LEU A 54 -18.04 -13.26 18.71
N GLN A 55 -18.01 -14.38 17.99
CA GLN A 55 -18.59 -14.47 16.65
C GLN A 55 -20.11 -14.28 16.64
N GLY A 56 -20.81 -14.80 17.66
CA GLY A 56 -22.26 -14.64 17.82
C GLY A 56 -22.66 -13.17 18.02
N GLU A 57 -22.07 -12.51 19.01
CA GLU A 57 -22.35 -11.10 19.32
C GLU A 57 -21.95 -10.14 18.18
N LEU A 58 -20.87 -10.44 17.45
CA LEU A 58 -20.49 -9.68 16.27
C LEU A 58 -21.48 -9.87 15.11
N ASN A 59 -22.04 -11.07 14.94
CA ASN A 59 -23.08 -11.30 13.93
C ASN A 59 -24.36 -10.55 14.28
N ASP A 60 -24.77 -10.59 15.55
CA ASP A 60 -25.97 -9.90 16.01
C ASP A 60 -25.81 -8.37 15.90
N PHE A 61 -24.61 -7.84 16.17
CA PHE A 61 -24.30 -6.43 15.95
C PHE A 61 -24.38 -6.01 14.48
N ILE A 62 -23.82 -6.81 13.57
CA ILE A 62 -23.81 -6.49 12.14
C ILE A 62 -25.23 -6.51 11.54
N GLN A 63 -26.10 -7.38 12.07
CA GLN A 63 -27.47 -7.53 11.58
C GLN A 63 -28.44 -6.50 12.18
N ASN A 64 -28.26 -6.13 13.46
CA ASN A 64 -29.28 -5.39 14.22
C ASN A 64 -28.87 -3.95 14.58
N ASP A 65 -27.58 -3.63 14.68
CA ASP A 65 -27.10 -2.34 15.16
C ASP A 65 -26.56 -1.44 14.03
N GLN A 66 -26.69 -0.11 14.19
CA GLN A 66 -26.07 0.84 13.27
C GLN A 66 -24.57 1.02 13.57
N PHE A 67 -23.75 1.02 12.52
CA PHE A 67 -22.31 1.28 12.60
C PHE A 67 -22.00 2.73 12.95
N ASN A 68 -22.04 3.04 14.24
CA ASN A 68 -21.56 4.29 14.80
C ASN A 68 -20.71 4.02 16.05
N GLU A 69 -19.95 5.02 16.49
CA GLU A 69 -19.01 4.91 17.60
C GLU A 69 -19.69 4.51 18.92
N ALA A 70 -20.90 5.03 19.16
CA ALA A 70 -21.67 4.70 20.36
C ALA A 70 -22.13 3.23 20.38
N SER A 71 -22.54 2.68 19.24
CA SER A 71 -22.93 1.28 19.11
C SER A 71 -21.72 0.34 19.27
N LEU A 72 -20.55 0.71 18.74
CA LEU A 72 -19.31 -0.05 18.94
C LEU A 72 -18.87 -0.08 20.41
N LEU A 73 -18.99 1.04 21.12
CA LEU A 73 -18.73 1.10 22.57
C LEU A 73 -19.73 0.24 23.36
N LYS A 74 -20.99 0.18 22.94
CA LYS A 74 -21.99 -0.73 23.54
C LYS A 74 -21.68 -2.20 23.29
N LEU A 75 -21.24 -2.55 22.08
CA LEU A 75 -20.80 -3.91 21.75
C LEU A 75 -19.58 -4.30 22.60
N GLU A 76 -18.62 -3.40 22.75
CA GLU A 76 -17.44 -3.62 23.57
C GLU A 76 -17.80 -3.88 25.04
N ARG A 77 -18.73 -3.11 25.61
CA ARG A 77 -19.21 -3.35 26.98
C ARG A 77 -19.90 -4.70 27.11
N ARG A 78 -20.82 -5.03 26.18
CA ARG A 78 -21.49 -6.33 26.16
C ARG A 78 -20.50 -7.49 26.08
N LEU A 79 -19.52 -7.42 25.19
CA LEU A 79 -18.48 -8.43 25.06
C LEU A 79 -17.61 -8.54 26.34
N SER A 80 -17.26 -7.41 26.96
CA SER A 80 -16.51 -7.40 28.22
C SER A 80 -17.30 -8.03 29.38
N ASP A 81 -18.61 -7.80 29.43
CA ASP A 81 -19.50 -8.34 30.47
C ASP A 81 -19.71 -9.85 30.28
N ILE A 82 -19.95 -10.31 29.04
CA ILE A 82 -20.21 -11.73 28.74
C ILE A 82 -18.95 -12.58 28.86
N LEU A 83 -17.81 -12.08 28.37
CA LEU A 83 -16.55 -12.81 28.42
C LEU A 83 -15.93 -12.79 29.81
N GLY A 84 -16.38 -11.90 30.72
CA GLY A 84 -15.82 -11.74 32.06
C GLY A 84 -14.34 -11.32 32.08
N ILE A 85 -13.81 -10.91 30.92
CA ILE A 85 -12.41 -10.53 30.71
C ILE A 85 -12.38 -9.01 30.65
N GLN A 86 -11.73 -8.37 31.61
CA GLN A 86 -11.39 -6.96 31.46
C GLN A 86 -10.50 -6.79 30.24
N PRO A 87 -10.73 -5.76 29.39
CA PRO A 87 -9.92 -5.53 28.21
C PRO A 87 -8.45 -5.49 28.63
N MET A 88 -7.66 -6.44 28.14
CA MET A 88 -6.23 -6.45 28.38
C MET A 88 -5.71 -5.14 27.78
N ASN A 89 -5.16 -4.27 28.62
CA ASN A 89 -4.38 -3.12 28.17
C ASN A 89 -3.12 -3.65 27.48
N THR A 90 -3.25 -4.09 26.23
CA THR A 90 -2.13 -4.42 25.36
C THR A 90 -1.42 -3.13 25.02
N THR A 91 -0.57 -2.72 25.96
CA THR A 91 0.40 -1.66 25.81
C THR A 91 1.43 -2.15 24.80
N ILE A 92 1.26 -1.78 23.53
CA ILE A 92 2.39 -1.75 22.59
C ILE A 92 3.01 -0.35 22.75
N ASN A 93 4.01 -0.29 23.63
CA ASN A 93 5.06 0.72 23.79
C ASN A 93 4.66 2.21 23.94
N GLY A 94 4.84 2.73 25.17
CA GLY A 94 5.08 4.15 25.41
C GLY A 94 4.44 4.71 26.68
N SER A 95 5.04 4.42 27.83
CA SER A 95 4.75 4.98 29.17
C SER A 95 4.37 6.46 29.19
N VAL A 96 3.18 6.78 29.72
CA VAL A 96 2.98 7.81 30.74
C VAL A 96 1.85 7.35 31.68
N ARG A 97 2.19 7.16 32.96
CA ARG A 97 1.24 7.11 34.07
C ARG A 97 0.56 8.46 34.18
N GLU A 98 -0.77 8.51 34.20
CA GLU A 98 -1.47 9.50 35.01
C GLU A 98 -2.78 8.91 35.55
N ARG A 99 -2.97 9.14 36.85
CA ARG A 99 -4.08 8.68 37.67
C ARG A 99 -5.31 9.53 37.41
N GLY A 100 -6.49 8.93 37.58
CA GLY A 100 -7.65 9.63 38.14
C GLY A 100 -8.82 9.86 37.20
N ASN A 101 -9.69 8.86 37.12
CA ASN A 101 -11.12 9.08 36.90
C ASN A 101 -11.73 9.80 38.11
N SER A 102 -12.54 10.83 37.86
CA SER A 102 -13.77 11.10 38.61
C SER A 102 -14.60 12.19 37.89
N ILE A 103 -15.65 11.79 37.16
CA ILE A 103 -17.08 12.00 37.50
C ILE A 103 -17.71 13.22 36.78
N ASN A 104 -18.75 12.90 36.00
CA ASN A 104 -19.96 13.65 35.61
C ASN A 104 -19.85 15.14 35.20
N ASN A 105 -20.24 15.45 33.95
CA ASN A 105 -21.60 15.94 33.71
C ASN A 105 -21.92 16.10 32.21
N ALA A 106 -23.13 15.65 31.88
CA ALA A 106 -23.84 15.96 30.66
C ALA A 106 -24.28 17.43 30.66
N GLN A 107 -24.18 18.09 29.50
CA GLN A 107 -25.15 19.04 28.93
C GLN A 107 -24.57 19.52 27.60
N GLN A 108 -25.12 19.13 26.45
CA GLN A 108 -26.33 19.69 25.83
C GLN A 108 -26.15 21.16 25.40
N SER A 109 -26.49 21.38 24.13
CA SER A 109 -26.83 22.66 23.49
C SER A 109 -25.76 23.51 22.77
N GLN A 110 -25.88 23.39 21.44
CA GLN A 110 -26.24 24.46 20.50
C GLN A 110 -25.15 25.26 19.79
N ARG A 111 -25.19 25.07 18.46
CA ARG A 111 -24.87 25.99 17.38
C ARG A 111 -25.22 27.45 17.70
N SER A 112 -24.28 28.35 17.40
CA SER A 112 -24.46 29.71 16.81
C SER A 112 -23.04 30.26 16.60
N SER A 113 -22.51 30.35 15.38
CA SER A 113 -22.61 31.46 14.44
C SER A 113 -22.26 32.84 15.00
N LEU A 114 -21.24 33.45 14.38
CA LEU A 114 -21.08 34.88 14.09
C LEU A 114 -20.62 35.81 15.22
N GLY A 115 -19.53 36.54 14.95
CA GLY A 115 -19.06 37.69 15.73
C GLY A 115 -17.61 38.04 15.45
N MET A 116 -17.37 38.76 14.35
CA MET A 116 -16.13 39.48 14.02
C MET A 116 -15.90 40.63 15.02
N TYR A 117 -14.66 40.83 15.45
CA TYR A 117 -14.09 42.17 15.69
C TYR A 117 -12.60 42.17 15.36
N ASP A 118 -12.22 43.25 14.69
CA ASP A 118 -10.90 43.65 14.22
C ASP A 118 -9.90 43.93 15.33
N ILE A 119 -8.61 43.69 15.04
CA ILE A 119 -7.51 44.55 15.49
C ILE A 119 -6.63 44.82 14.26
N GLN A 120 -6.68 46.05 13.78
CA GLN A 120 -5.78 46.63 12.78
C GLN A 120 -4.46 47.11 13.42
N ASN A 121 -3.40 46.93 12.62
CA ASN A 121 -2.23 47.80 12.41
C ASN A 121 -1.16 47.95 13.51
N ASN A 122 0.06 47.54 13.15
CA ASN A 122 1.12 48.53 13.01
C ASN A 122 2.07 48.20 11.84
N SER A 123 2.37 49.24 11.06
CA SER A 123 3.18 49.27 9.85
C SER A 123 4.48 50.03 10.11
N ASN A 124 5.63 49.50 9.68
CA ASN A 124 6.69 50.19 8.93
C ASN A 124 8.08 49.59 9.18
N SER A 125 8.73 49.12 8.12
CA SER A 125 9.98 49.73 7.62
C SER A 125 10.44 49.04 6.33
N LYS A 126 10.49 49.84 5.26
CA LYS A 126 11.30 49.60 4.05
C LYS A 126 12.64 50.29 4.27
N GLN A 127 13.74 49.64 3.94
CA GLN A 127 14.91 50.14 3.16
C GLN A 127 15.99 49.04 3.21
N GLN A 128 16.26 48.38 2.08
CA GLN A 128 17.41 48.62 1.19
C GLN A 128 18.78 48.53 1.90
N ALA A 129 19.51 47.43 1.63
CA ALA A 129 20.93 47.49 1.32
C ALA A 129 21.35 46.20 0.57
N ARG A 130 21.89 46.40 -0.63
CA ARG A 130 22.83 45.47 -1.27
C ARG A 130 24.08 45.39 -0.39
N LEU A 131 24.69 44.22 -0.27
CA LEU A 131 26.14 43.99 -0.43
C LEU A 131 26.42 42.48 -0.35
N GLY A 132 27.37 42.05 -1.19
CA GLY A 132 27.74 40.65 -1.37
C GLY A 132 28.54 40.05 -0.23
N GLY A 133 28.65 38.73 -0.26
CA GLY A 133 29.49 37.95 0.64
C GLY A 133 29.56 36.52 0.11
N GLN A 134 30.74 36.16 -0.40
CA GLN A 134 31.17 34.86 -0.90
C GLN A 134 31.16 33.76 0.19
N PHE A 135 31.49 32.53 -0.24
CA PHE A 135 31.76 31.29 0.52
C PHE A 135 30.52 30.43 0.84
N SER A 136 30.45 29.12 0.58
CA SER A 136 31.32 28.16 -0.10
C SER A 136 30.50 26.94 -0.53
N GLN A 137 30.90 26.32 -1.64
CA GLN A 137 30.51 24.95 -2.01
C GLN A 137 31.10 23.92 -1.03
N PRO A 138 30.59 22.68 -1.05
CA PRO A 138 31.45 21.65 -1.62
C PRO A 138 30.78 20.88 -2.76
N GLU A 139 31.60 20.60 -3.76
CA GLU A 139 31.34 19.73 -4.90
C GLU A 139 30.96 18.32 -4.43
N THR A 140 29.99 17.72 -5.13
CA THR A 140 30.03 16.27 -5.34
C THR A 140 29.56 15.99 -6.75
N GLN A 141 30.49 15.43 -7.51
CA GLN A 141 30.31 14.91 -8.86
C GLN A 141 29.19 13.86 -8.87
N GLN A 142 28.35 13.85 -9.91
CA GLN A 142 28.32 12.77 -10.90
C GLN A 142 27.09 12.86 -11.83
N SER A 143 27.42 12.87 -13.13
CA SER A 143 26.79 12.08 -14.20
C SER A 143 25.27 12.16 -14.36
N MET A 144 24.85 13.04 -15.27
CA MET A 144 23.71 12.83 -16.15
C MET A 144 24.26 12.74 -17.57
N ARG A 145 23.97 11.66 -18.31
CA ARG A 145 23.03 11.74 -19.44
C ARG A 145 22.95 10.42 -20.20
N SER A 146 21.69 10.07 -20.40
CA SER A 146 21.09 8.96 -21.13
C SER A 146 21.34 8.97 -22.66
N GLN A 147 21.03 7.80 -23.24
CA GLN A 147 20.43 7.53 -24.56
C GLN A 147 21.34 6.79 -25.56
N MET A 148 21.00 5.53 -25.86
CA MET A 148 20.44 5.19 -27.18
C MET A 148 20.03 3.72 -27.28
N SER A 149 18.86 3.53 -27.89
CA SER A 149 18.23 2.28 -28.28
C SER A 149 19.04 1.50 -29.31
N ARG A 150 19.02 0.16 -29.25
CA ARG A 150 19.04 -0.71 -30.45
C ARG A 150 18.23 -1.98 -30.25
N THR A 151 17.21 -2.11 -31.08
CA THR A 151 16.49 -3.32 -31.49
C THR A 151 17.38 -4.25 -32.34
N SER A 152 17.34 -5.57 -32.08
CA SER A 152 17.46 -6.67 -33.08
C SER A 152 17.37 -8.01 -32.33
N ILE A 153 16.29 -8.78 -32.50
CA ILE A 153 16.20 -9.94 -33.43
C ILE A 153 17.23 -11.03 -33.10
N GLY A 154 16.75 -12.21 -32.71
CA GLY A 154 17.58 -13.42 -32.71
C GLY A 154 17.04 -14.55 -31.86
N GLN A 155 16.20 -15.38 -32.46
CA GLN A 155 15.78 -16.71 -32.01
C GLN A 155 16.92 -17.52 -31.37
N ALA A 156 16.66 -18.24 -30.27
CA ALA A 156 17.24 -19.57 -30.02
C ALA A 156 16.60 -20.26 -28.81
N SER A 157 15.95 -21.40 -29.11
CA SER A 157 16.02 -22.67 -28.38
C SER A 157 15.96 -22.59 -26.83
N GLY A 158 14.85 -22.89 -26.18
CA GLY A 158 14.32 -24.25 -26.14
C GLY A 158 15.31 -25.20 -25.46
N ARG A 159 15.21 -25.37 -24.13
CA ARG A 159 15.46 -26.64 -23.39
C ARG A 159 15.28 -26.45 -21.88
N SER A 160 14.11 -26.86 -21.41
CA SER A 160 13.86 -27.26 -20.03
C SER A 160 14.63 -28.54 -19.70
N ASN A 161 15.15 -28.66 -18.48
CA ASN A 161 15.32 -29.93 -17.77
C ASN A 161 15.23 -29.69 -16.25
N SER A 162 14.02 -29.83 -15.69
CA SER A 162 13.85 -30.20 -14.29
C SER A 162 13.36 -31.66 -14.26
N ASN A 163 14.17 -32.52 -13.66
CA ASN A 163 13.84 -33.91 -13.34
C ASN A 163 14.41 -34.18 -11.95
N VAL A 164 13.66 -33.81 -10.90
CA VAL A 164 14.05 -34.04 -9.49
C VAL A 164 13.05 -34.96 -8.75
N MET A 165 12.10 -35.59 -9.45
CA MET A 165 11.08 -36.44 -8.80
C MET A 165 11.00 -37.86 -9.38
N ARG A 166 12.15 -38.53 -9.58
CA ARG A 166 12.20 -39.94 -10.02
C ARG A 166 13.18 -40.82 -9.23
N ALA A 167 13.39 -40.53 -7.95
CA ALA A 167 14.33 -41.26 -7.10
C ALA A 167 13.70 -42.08 -5.96
N THR A 168 12.39 -42.35 -5.97
CA THR A 168 11.72 -43.13 -4.90
C THR A 168 10.92 -44.34 -5.38
N GLY A 169 10.98 -44.71 -6.67
CA GLY A 169 10.19 -45.83 -7.23
C GLY A 169 10.92 -47.17 -7.40
N ASN A 170 12.25 -47.22 -7.27
CA ASN A 170 13.04 -48.40 -7.68
C ASN A 170 13.57 -49.29 -6.53
N GLN A 171 13.04 -49.18 -5.31
CA GLN A 171 13.47 -50.05 -4.19
C GLN A 171 12.46 -51.14 -3.76
N VAL A 172 11.33 -51.32 -4.47
CA VAL A 172 10.28 -52.28 -4.05
C VAL A 172 10.15 -53.51 -4.98
N ILE A 173 10.97 -53.63 -6.03
CA ILE A 173 10.94 -54.81 -6.93
C ILE A 173 12.31 -55.51 -6.92
N GLN A 174 12.74 -55.98 -5.74
CA GLN A 174 13.85 -56.95 -5.59
C GLN A 174 13.60 -57.93 -4.42
N LYS A 175 12.34 -58.21 -4.10
CA LYS A 175 11.99 -59.24 -3.12
C LYS A 175 10.86 -60.11 -3.67
N PHE A 176 11.15 -60.93 -4.67
CA PHE A 176 10.47 -62.21 -4.95
C PHE A 176 11.16 -62.87 -6.14
N ASN A 177 12.23 -63.62 -5.85
CA ASN A 177 12.69 -64.69 -6.73
C ASN A 177 13.44 -65.72 -5.85
N PRO A 178 12.79 -66.78 -5.36
CA PRO A 178 13.46 -67.88 -4.70
C PRO A 178 13.61 -69.03 -5.69
N LEU A 179 14.67 -69.06 -6.49
CA LEU A 179 15.20 -70.32 -7.06
C LEU A 179 16.55 -70.06 -7.74
N ASN A 180 17.63 -70.11 -6.95
CA ASN A 180 18.94 -70.56 -7.39
C ASN A 180 19.88 -70.54 -6.20
N THR A 181 19.89 -71.64 -5.44
CA THR A 181 21.01 -72.00 -4.58
C THR A 181 21.82 -73.11 -5.24
N PRO A 182 23.16 -73.06 -5.13
CA PRO A 182 24.06 -74.01 -5.79
C PRO A 182 24.13 -75.30 -4.97
N GLN A 183 23.76 -76.44 -5.55
CA GLN A 183 24.01 -77.73 -4.93
C GLN A 183 25.47 -78.16 -5.13
N LYS A 184 26.18 -78.17 -4.00
CA LYS A 184 27.41 -78.93 -3.76
C LYS A 184 27.16 -80.42 -4.06
N SER A 185 28.01 -80.99 -4.92
CA SER A 185 28.19 -82.42 -5.09
C SER A 185 29.11 -82.96 -3.99
N VAL A 186 28.56 -83.75 -3.05
CA VAL A 186 29.30 -84.74 -2.25
C VAL A 186 28.44 -85.99 -2.07
N ARG A 187 28.86 -87.05 -2.79
CA ARG A 187 28.84 -88.50 -2.51
C ARG A 187 27.68 -89.14 -1.72
N GLY A 188 27.10 -90.19 -2.32
CA GLY A 188 26.54 -91.33 -1.60
C GLY A 188 25.73 -92.33 -2.44
N SER A 189 26.41 -93.37 -2.96
CA SER A 189 25.96 -94.75 -3.24
C SER A 189 24.70 -95.06 -4.07
N SER A 190 24.90 -95.64 -5.26
CA SER A 190 24.72 -97.10 -5.54
C SER A 190 25.38 -97.39 -6.91
N VAL A 191 26.53 -98.06 -7.00
CA VAL A 191 26.69 -99.53 -7.08
C VAL A 191 25.58 -100.20 -7.91
N ILE A 192 25.96 -100.56 -9.13
CA ILE A 192 25.56 -101.66 -10.04
C ILE A 192 26.01 -101.16 -11.44
N GLU A 193 27.29 -101.32 -11.82
CA GLU A 193 27.81 -102.48 -12.59
C GLU A 193 26.92 -102.88 -13.78
N GLY A 194 27.46 -102.75 -15.00
CA GLY A 194 26.79 -103.22 -16.20
C GLY A 194 27.41 -102.78 -17.52
N ASN A 195 28.72 -102.98 -17.68
CA ASN A 195 29.37 -103.05 -18.98
C ASN A 195 28.74 -104.22 -19.77
N MET A 196 27.84 -103.94 -20.71
CA MET A 196 27.35 -104.92 -21.68
C MET A 196 27.25 -104.23 -23.04
N THR A 197 28.32 -104.39 -23.81
CA THR A 197 28.27 -104.58 -25.25
C THR A 197 27.07 -105.47 -25.62
N PRO A 198 26.18 -105.08 -26.56
CA PRO A 198 25.25 -106.04 -27.13
C PRO A 198 26.05 -106.88 -28.14
N GLN A 199 26.51 -108.04 -27.69
CA GLN A 199 26.85 -109.13 -28.60
C GLN A 199 25.59 -109.48 -29.41
N LEU A 200 25.80 -109.59 -30.72
CA LEU A 200 24.95 -110.26 -31.68
C LEU A 200 24.22 -111.47 -31.06
N LEU A 201 22.90 -111.35 -30.91
CA LEU A 201 22.01 -112.50 -30.89
C LEU A 201 21.02 -112.34 -32.03
N LYS A 202 21.22 -113.22 -33.00
CA LYS A 202 20.58 -113.37 -34.28
C LYS A 202 19.08 -113.64 -34.08
N GLY A 203 18.27 -112.58 -34.16
CA GLY A 203 16.83 -112.62 -34.29
C GLY A 203 16.42 -111.64 -35.37
N THR A 204 16.29 -112.11 -36.59
CA THR A 204 15.83 -111.32 -37.74
C THR A 204 14.37 -110.89 -37.56
N SER A 205 14.18 -109.62 -37.28
CA SER A 205 12.98 -108.85 -37.63
C SER A 205 13.48 -107.48 -38.11
N ALA A 206 13.66 -107.33 -39.42
CA ALA A 206 14.10 -106.09 -40.04
C ALA A 206 13.11 -104.92 -39.84
N ASN A 207 11.96 -105.15 -39.19
CA ASN A 207 10.92 -104.16 -38.96
C ASN A 207 11.06 -103.41 -37.63
N ASP A 208 11.66 -103.99 -36.58
CA ASP A 208 11.67 -103.37 -35.24
C ASP A 208 12.72 -102.26 -35.08
N ASP A 209 13.89 -102.40 -35.71
CA ASP A 209 14.90 -101.33 -35.79
C ASP A 209 14.40 -100.12 -36.59
N GLU A 210 13.56 -100.37 -37.60
CA GLU A 210 12.94 -99.32 -38.41
C GLU A 210 11.91 -98.51 -37.60
N HIS A 211 11.17 -99.18 -36.71
CA HIS A 211 10.22 -98.53 -35.79
C HIS A 211 10.90 -97.63 -34.76
N TRP A 212 11.98 -98.07 -34.10
CA TRP A 212 12.72 -97.24 -33.15
C TRP A 212 13.41 -96.06 -33.84
N ASN A 213 14.00 -96.27 -35.02
CA ASN A 213 14.59 -95.19 -35.80
C ASN A 213 13.53 -94.16 -36.23
N LYS A 214 12.30 -94.58 -36.54
CA LYS A 214 11.19 -93.68 -36.86
C LYS A 214 10.73 -92.87 -35.64
N ILE A 215 10.69 -93.46 -34.45
CA ILE A 215 10.37 -92.75 -33.20
C ILE A 215 11.45 -91.71 -32.88
N VAL A 216 12.74 -92.09 -32.96
CA VAL A 216 13.85 -91.16 -32.72
C VAL A 216 13.89 -90.03 -33.75
N SER A 217 13.65 -90.33 -35.03
CA SER A 217 13.55 -89.32 -36.10
C SER A 217 12.37 -88.37 -35.86
N ASN A 218 11.22 -88.88 -35.45
CA ASN A 218 10.05 -88.07 -35.11
C ASN A 218 10.31 -87.16 -33.90
N ASN A 219 10.93 -87.69 -32.83
CA ASN A 219 11.31 -86.91 -31.65
C ASN A 219 12.34 -85.82 -31.99
N LEU A 220 13.30 -86.12 -32.87
CA LEU A 220 14.27 -85.14 -33.34
C LEU A 220 13.62 -84.04 -34.18
N GLN A 221 12.69 -84.41 -35.09
CA GLN A 221 11.90 -83.44 -35.85
C GLN A 221 11.01 -82.59 -34.95
N GLN A 222 10.39 -83.19 -33.93
CA GLN A 222 9.60 -82.47 -32.94
C GLN A 222 10.47 -81.49 -32.15
N PHE A 223 11.64 -81.90 -31.68
CA PHE A 223 12.58 -81.02 -30.99
C PHE A 223 13.03 -79.84 -31.86
N HIS A 224 13.31 -80.07 -33.15
CA HIS A 224 13.63 -78.99 -34.08
C HIS A 224 12.45 -78.03 -34.27
N ARG A 225 11.23 -78.56 -34.42
CA ARG A 225 10.01 -77.75 -34.52
C ARG A 225 9.76 -76.92 -33.26
N GLU A 226 9.93 -77.52 -32.08
CA GLU A 226 9.82 -76.82 -30.79
C GLU A 226 10.90 -75.74 -30.64
N GLN A 227 12.13 -75.99 -31.11
CA GLN A 227 13.19 -74.99 -31.12
C GLN A 227 12.88 -73.81 -32.06
N GLU A 228 12.30 -74.06 -33.23
CA GLU A 228 11.85 -73.02 -34.15
C GLU A 228 10.65 -72.23 -33.60
N GLU A 229 9.68 -72.91 -33.00
CA GLU A 229 8.56 -72.27 -32.30
C GLU A 229 9.03 -71.41 -31.13
N ALA A 230 10.00 -71.87 -30.34
CA ALA A 230 10.58 -71.10 -29.25
C ALA A 230 11.31 -69.84 -29.77
N LYS A 231 12.02 -69.94 -30.90
CA LYS A 231 12.63 -68.77 -31.57
C LYS A 231 11.57 -67.79 -32.07
N LEU A 232 10.50 -68.27 -32.68
CA LEU A 232 9.40 -67.44 -33.18
C LEU A 232 8.67 -66.73 -32.03
N ARG A 233 8.35 -67.44 -30.95
CA ARG A 233 7.77 -66.86 -29.73
C ARG A 233 8.69 -65.82 -29.10
N SER A 234 9.99 -66.08 -29.06
CA SER A 234 10.99 -65.11 -28.58
C SER A 234 11.02 -63.84 -29.45
N GLN A 235 10.95 -63.98 -30.77
CA GLN A 235 10.89 -62.83 -31.69
C GLN A 235 9.58 -62.04 -31.53
N LEU A 236 8.44 -62.72 -31.42
CA LEU A 236 7.13 -62.08 -31.17
C LEU A 236 7.11 -61.32 -29.83
N ASN A 237 7.63 -61.91 -28.75
CA ASN A 237 7.72 -61.23 -27.46
C ASN A 237 8.64 -59.99 -27.53
N LYS A 238 9.77 -60.08 -28.26
CA LYS A 238 10.65 -58.92 -28.49
C LYS A 238 9.95 -57.81 -29.27
N GLN A 239 9.17 -58.17 -30.28
CA GLN A 239 8.41 -57.21 -31.07
C GLN A 239 7.30 -56.55 -30.23
N SER A 240 6.53 -57.33 -29.47
CA SER A 240 5.51 -56.80 -28.55
C SER A 240 6.09 -55.86 -27.51
N LEU A 241 7.24 -56.22 -26.90
CA LEU A 241 7.91 -55.36 -25.91
C LEU A 241 8.40 -54.05 -26.54
N LYS A 242 8.89 -54.09 -27.78
CA LYS A 242 9.32 -52.90 -28.52
C LYS A 242 8.13 -51.98 -28.80
N ASP A 243 7.00 -52.53 -29.24
CA ASP A 243 5.79 -51.77 -29.54
C ASP A 243 5.18 -51.15 -28.28
N GLU A 244 5.19 -51.88 -27.15
CA GLU A 244 4.76 -51.36 -25.84
C GLU A 244 5.68 -50.24 -25.33
N LEU A 245 7.00 -50.40 -25.45
CA LEU A 245 7.97 -49.35 -25.08
C LEU A 245 7.76 -48.09 -25.94
N GLN A 246 7.49 -48.27 -27.23
CA GLN A 246 7.21 -47.16 -28.14
C GLN A 246 5.92 -46.42 -27.76
N LEU A 247 4.85 -47.15 -27.39
CA LEU A 247 3.62 -46.57 -26.86
C LEU A 247 3.87 -45.77 -25.59
N GLN A 248 4.66 -46.28 -24.64
CA GLN A 248 5.02 -45.56 -23.42
C GLN A 248 5.80 -44.27 -23.71
N VAL A 249 6.75 -44.31 -24.64
CA VAL A 249 7.51 -43.11 -25.06
C VAL A 249 6.59 -42.08 -25.73
N MET A 250 5.65 -42.50 -26.57
CA MET A 250 4.68 -41.59 -27.19
C MET A 250 3.72 -40.98 -26.16
N ALA A 251 3.24 -41.76 -25.19
CA ALA A 251 2.41 -41.26 -24.09
C ALA A 251 3.16 -40.22 -23.25
N GLN A 252 4.44 -40.48 -22.92
CA GLN A 252 5.27 -39.53 -22.17
C GLN A 252 5.52 -38.24 -22.96
N LYS A 253 5.72 -38.33 -24.28
CA LYS A 253 5.85 -37.14 -25.14
C LYS A 253 4.56 -36.30 -25.15
N ARG A 254 3.39 -36.93 -25.26
CA ARG A 254 2.09 -36.22 -25.21
C ARG A 254 1.88 -35.53 -23.86
N ALA A 255 2.13 -36.24 -22.75
CA ALA A 255 2.00 -35.66 -21.41
C ALA A 255 2.93 -34.45 -21.21
N LYS A 256 4.17 -34.52 -21.68
CA LYS A 256 5.12 -33.39 -21.61
C LYS A 256 4.71 -32.20 -22.49
N GLU A 257 4.05 -32.45 -23.61
CA GLU A 257 3.53 -31.39 -24.47
C GLU A 257 2.32 -30.70 -23.85
N GLU A 258 1.44 -31.47 -23.19
CA GLU A 258 0.29 -30.96 -22.47
C GLU A 258 0.72 -30.12 -21.25
N GLU A 259 1.70 -30.56 -20.48
CA GLU A 259 2.30 -29.80 -19.38
C GLU A 259 2.86 -28.44 -19.87
N ARG A 260 3.56 -28.43 -21.00
CA ARG A 260 4.02 -27.16 -21.61
C ARG A 260 2.89 -26.25 -22.04
N ARG A 261 1.79 -26.79 -22.56
CA ARG A 261 0.63 -25.96 -22.94
C ARG A 261 0.00 -25.33 -21.71
N GLN A 262 -0.16 -26.10 -20.63
CA GLN A 262 -0.66 -25.59 -19.35
C GLN A 262 0.27 -24.52 -18.75
N GLU A 263 1.59 -24.71 -18.82
CA GLU A 263 2.58 -23.72 -18.35
C GLU A 263 2.48 -22.41 -19.15
N ILE A 264 2.35 -22.48 -20.47
CA ILE A 264 2.17 -21.30 -21.34
C ILE A 264 0.86 -20.58 -21.02
N GLU A 265 -0.22 -21.33 -20.80
CA GLU A 265 -1.53 -20.77 -20.45
C GLU A 265 -1.51 -20.08 -19.09
N TYR A 266 -0.87 -20.71 -18.10
CA TYR A 266 -0.66 -20.12 -16.78
C TYR A 266 0.14 -18.81 -16.85
N MET A 267 1.26 -18.81 -17.59
CA MET A 267 2.07 -17.61 -17.82
C MET A 267 1.28 -16.50 -18.51
N LYS A 268 0.43 -16.85 -19.47
CA LYS A 268 -0.44 -15.90 -20.17
C LYS A 268 -1.47 -15.29 -19.21
N LEU A 269 -2.13 -16.11 -18.40
CA LEU A 269 -3.10 -15.67 -17.40
C LEU A 269 -2.47 -14.75 -16.35
N GLN A 270 -1.26 -15.09 -15.90
CA GLN A 270 -0.51 -14.26 -14.96
C GLN A 270 -0.16 -12.89 -15.55
N LYS A 271 0.27 -12.86 -16.81
CA LYS A 271 0.55 -11.61 -17.53
C LYS A 271 -0.71 -10.74 -17.67
N GLU A 272 -1.84 -11.34 -18.05
CA GLU A 272 -3.12 -10.65 -18.17
C GLU A 272 -3.59 -10.07 -16.82
N ARG A 273 -3.44 -10.83 -15.73
CA ARG A 273 -3.73 -10.35 -14.38
C ARG A 273 -2.87 -9.13 -14.00
N ASN A 274 -1.57 -9.19 -14.28
CA ASN A 274 -0.66 -8.08 -14.00
C ASN A 274 -1.00 -6.83 -14.83
N GLU A 275 -1.36 -7.00 -16.10
CA GLU A 275 -1.80 -5.90 -16.97
C GLU A 275 -3.11 -5.27 -16.46
N LEU A 276 -4.06 -6.09 -16.00
CA LEU A 276 -5.32 -5.63 -15.44
C LEU A 276 -5.11 -4.88 -14.11
N GLU A 277 -4.21 -5.36 -13.25
CA GLU A 277 -3.84 -4.68 -12.01
C GLU A 277 -3.19 -3.32 -12.28
N ALA A 278 -2.26 -3.26 -13.25
CA ALA A 278 -1.64 -2.01 -13.68
C ALA A 278 -2.66 -1.01 -14.24
N GLN A 279 -3.65 -1.47 -15.01
CA GLN A 279 -4.73 -0.62 -15.51
C GLN A 279 -5.62 -0.09 -14.36
N GLN A 280 -5.94 -0.92 -13.36
CA GLN A 280 -6.70 -0.49 -12.20
C GLN A 280 -5.93 0.55 -11.35
N GLU A 281 -4.63 0.34 -11.14
CA GLU A 281 -3.78 1.30 -10.45
C GLU A 281 -3.71 2.63 -11.22
N HIS A 282 -3.56 2.57 -12.55
CA HIS A 282 -3.57 3.75 -13.40
C HIS A 282 -4.90 4.53 -13.27
N GLN A 283 -6.04 3.84 -13.29
CA GLN A 283 -7.35 4.47 -13.09
C GLN A 283 -7.49 5.10 -11.70
N LYS A 284 -7.04 4.43 -10.63
CA LYS A 284 -7.05 4.98 -9.27
C LYS A 284 -6.19 6.25 -9.19
N ASN A 285 -5.02 6.26 -9.80
CA ASN A 285 -4.14 7.42 -9.85
C ASN A 285 -4.76 8.59 -10.64
N GLN A 286 -5.45 8.33 -11.75
CA GLN A 286 -6.19 9.36 -12.48
C GLN A 286 -7.34 9.94 -11.65
N GLN A 287 -8.11 9.10 -10.96
CA GLN A 287 -9.20 9.55 -10.08
C GLN A 287 -8.67 10.39 -8.91
N TYR A 288 -7.56 9.98 -8.29
CA TYR A 288 -6.89 10.74 -7.25
C TYR A 288 -6.44 12.12 -7.76
N LYS A 289 -5.79 12.16 -8.93
CA LYS A 289 -5.37 13.42 -9.56
C LYS A 289 -6.56 14.35 -9.83
N GLN A 290 -7.67 13.82 -10.35
CA GLN A 290 -8.89 14.59 -10.55
C GLN A 290 -9.48 15.12 -9.24
N LYS A 291 -9.47 14.31 -8.17
CA LYS A 291 -9.94 14.73 -6.85
C LYS A 291 -9.12 15.89 -6.31
N VAL A 292 -7.79 15.80 -6.38
CA VAL A 292 -6.87 16.87 -5.96
C VAL A 292 -7.11 18.16 -6.78
N MET A 293 -7.29 18.06 -8.10
CA MET A 293 -7.60 19.24 -8.91
C MET A 293 -8.92 19.90 -8.52
N ARG A 294 -9.98 19.11 -8.24
CA ARG A 294 -11.27 19.66 -7.79
C ARG A 294 -11.17 20.33 -6.42
N GLU A 295 -10.42 19.73 -5.50
CA GLU A 295 -10.19 20.31 -4.17
C GLU A 295 -9.42 21.63 -4.26
N ASN A 296 -8.39 21.70 -5.11
CA ASN A 296 -7.68 22.94 -5.36
C ASN A 296 -8.58 24.01 -5.99
N ALA A 297 -9.41 23.65 -6.98
CA ALA A 297 -10.36 24.58 -7.60
C ALA A 297 -11.38 25.13 -6.57
N LEU A 298 -11.90 24.27 -5.69
CA LEU A 298 -12.80 24.70 -4.60
C LEU A 298 -12.09 25.63 -3.61
N ARG A 299 -10.83 25.36 -3.29
CA ARG A 299 -10.04 26.22 -2.40
C ARG A 299 -9.80 27.59 -3.03
N ASP A 300 -9.50 27.64 -4.32
CA ASP A 300 -9.31 28.89 -5.06
C ASP A 300 -10.62 29.69 -5.15
N GLU A 301 -11.75 29.01 -5.38
CA GLU A 301 -13.08 29.61 -5.35
C GLU A 301 -13.40 30.23 -3.98
N GLN A 302 -13.13 29.50 -2.89
CA GLN A 302 -13.31 30.02 -1.53
C GLN A 302 -12.43 31.24 -1.25
N LEU A 303 -11.19 31.25 -1.74
CA LEU A 303 -10.30 32.41 -1.60
C LEU A 303 -10.82 33.62 -2.38
N GLN A 304 -11.31 33.42 -3.61
CA GLN A 304 -11.92 34.49 -4.39
C GLN A 304 -13.18 35.06 -3.72
N ASP A 305 -14.02 34.20 -3.15
CA ASP A 305 -15.20 34.63 -2.42
C ASP A 305 -14.86 35.43 -1.16
N GLN A 306 -13.80 35.05 -0.44
CA GLN A 306 -13.30 35.84 0.69
C GLN A 306 -12.78 37.22 0.25
N ILE A 307 -12.04 37.29 -0.87
CA ILE A 307 -11.57 38.55 -1.42
C ILE A 307 -12.76 39.45 -1.79
N LYS A 308 -13.75 38.93 -2.51
CA LYS A 308 -14.97 39.67 -2.87
C LYS A 308 -15.73 40.18 -1.64
N ARG A 309 -15.85 39.36 -0.59
CA ARG A 309 -16.50 39.79 0.68
C ARG A 309 -15.73 40.93 1.34
N ARG A 310 -14.41 40.83 1.41
CA ARG A 310 -13.56 41.88 1.97
C ARG A 310 -13.66 43.18 1.15
N GLU A 311 -13.70 43.09 -0.17
CA GLU A 311 -13.89 44.26 -1.04
C GLU A 311 -15.25 44.93 -0.82
N GLN A 312 -16.32 44.15 -0.66
CA GLN A 312 -17.65 44.67 -0.34
C GLN A 312 -17.70 45.33 1.04
N GLU A 313 -17.05 44.73 2.05
CA GLU A 313 -16.92 45.33 3.39
C GLU A 313 -16.17 46.65 3.32
N GLN A 314 -15.05 46.70 2.60
CA GLN A 314 -14.27 47.92 2.41
C GLN A 314 -15.06 49.01 1.67
N GLN A 315 -15.90 48.64 0.70
CA GLN A 315 -16.80 49.60 0.05
C GLN A 315 -17.85 50.17 1.01
N LYS A 316 -18.43 49.32 1.86
CA LYS A 316 -19.40 49.75 2.89
C LYS A 316 -18.74 50.67 3.93
N GLU A 317 -17.53 50.35 4.36
CA GLU A 317 -16.75 51.17 5.29
C GLU A 317 -16.47 52.55 4.69
N LYS A 318 -15.98 52.62 3.44
CA LYS A 318 -15.79 53.89 2.73
C LYS A 318 -17.06 54.71 2.58
N ALA A 319 -18.19 54.06 2.29
CA ALA A 319 -19.48 54.73 2.19
C ALA A 319 -19.93 55.31 3.55
N TYR A 320 -19.71 54.56 4.63
CA TYR A 320 -20.00 55.01 5.99
C TYR A 320 -19.10 56.17 6.42
N GLU A 321 -17.79 56.09 6.15
CA GLU A 321 -16.85 57.18 6.41
C GLU A 321 -17.23 58.44 5.63
N SER A 322 -17.60 58.31 4.36
CA SER A 322 -18.06 59.43 3.54
C SER A 322 -19.32 60.08 4.11
N MET A 323 -20.31 59.28 4.54
CA MET A 323 -21.53 59.78 5.17
C MET A 323 -21.22 60.52 6.48
N LYS A 324 -20.34 59.97 7.32
CA LYS A 324 -19.92 60.59 8.58
C LYS A 324 -19.19 61.91 8.34
N LEU A 325 -18.29 61.97 7.35
CA LEU A 325 -17.60 63.19 6.96
C LEU A 325 -18.60 64.27 6.52
N GLN A 326 -19.59 63.89 5.71
CA GLN A 326 -20.64 64.80 5.26
C GLN A 326 -21.49 65.33 6.42
N GLN A 327 -21.78 64.48 7.42
CA GLN A 327 -22.49 64.89 8.62
C GLN A 327 -21.69 65.90 9.44
N VAL A 328 -20.41 65.63 9.69
CA VAL A 328 -19.51 66.56 10.41
C VAL A 328 -19.41 67.89 9.66
N GLN A 329 -19.33 67.87 8.33
CA GLN A 329 -19.29 69.10 7.53
C GLN A 329 -20.59 69.90 7.64
N LYS A 330 -21.75 69.25 7.66
CA LYS A 330 -23.05 69.91 7.91
C LYS A 330 -23.12 70.51 9.31
N GLU A 331 -22.68 69.76 10.34
CA GLU A 331 -22.64 70.25 11.72
C GLU A 331 -21.73 71.47 11.86
N LEU A 332 -20.57 71.47 11.20
CA LEU A 332 -19.65 72.61 11.16
C LEU A 332 -20.31 73.83 10.51
N GLN A 333 -20.97 73.67 9.36
CA GLN A 333 -21.68 74.76 8.69
C GLN A 333 -22.81 75.34 9.56
N VAL A 334 -23.54 74.50 10.29
CA VAL A 334 -24.58 74.94 11.23
C VAL A 334 -23.96 75.74 12.38
N GLN A 335 -22.85 75.27 12.96
CA GLN A 335 -22.14 76.01 14.01
C GLN A 335 -21.63 77.37 13.52
N GLU A 336 -21.04 77.44 12.32
CA GLU A 336 -20.62 78.70 11.72
C GLU A 336 -21.80 79.65 11.50
N ALA A 337 -22.94 79.15 11.03
CA ALA A 337 -24.15 79.95 10.86
C ALA A 337 -24.68 80.49 12.20
N ILE A 338 -24.67 79.67 13.27
CA ILE A 338 -25.03 80.09 14.63
C ILE A 338 -24.09 81.18 15.13
N LEU A 339 -22.78 81.00 14.97
CA LEU A 339 -21.78 81.99 15.38
C LEU A 339 -21.94 83.31 14.60
N ARG A 340 -22.18 83.25 13.29
CA ARG A 340 -22.46 84.45 12.48
C ARG A 340 -23.71 85.18 12.97
N LYS A 341 -24.79 84.45 13.24
CA LYS A 341 -26.04 85.04 13.76
C LYS A 341 -25.83 85.66 15.15
N ARG A 342 -25.07 85.01 16.03
CA ARG A 342 -24.72 85.53 17.36
C ARG A 342 -23.89 86.81 17.24
N ASN A 343 -22.87 86.84 16.38
CA ASN A 343 -22.06 88.03 16.14
C ASN A 343 -22.90 89.20 15.58
N GLN A 344 -23.81 88.95 14.63
CA GLN A 344 -24.74 89.97 14.15
C GLN A 344 -25.65 90.50 15.26
N SER A 345 -26.15 89.62 16.14
CA SER A 345 -26.94 90.03 17.30
C SER A 345 -26.15 90.91 18.25
N ILE A 346 -24.91 90.54 18.59
CA ILE A 346 -24.01 91.33 19.45
C ILE A 346 -23.75 92.71 18.83
N ILE A 347 -23.47 92.78 17.53
CA ILE A 347 -23.27 94.07 16.83
C ILE A 347 -24.53 94.93 16.93
N THR A 348 -25.70 94.34 16.74
CA THR A 348 -26.99 95.06 16.81
C THR A 348 -27.30 95.54 18.22
N GLU A 349 -27.03 94.70 19.22
CA GLU A 349 -27.20 95.02 20.64
C GLU A 349 -26.24 96.11 21.09
N ASN A 350 -24.96 96.04 20.73
CA ASN A 350 -23.98 97.10 20.98
C ASN A 350 -24.41 98.43 20.34
N ARG A 351 -24.96 98.38 19.11
CA ARG A 351 -25.50 99.57 18.44
C ARG A 351 -26.69 100.17 19.20
N ARG A 352 -27.62 99.34 19.68
CA ARG A 352 -28.74 99.80 20.53
C ARG A 352 -28.24 100.37 21.86
N SER A 353 -27.30 99.70 22.51
CA SER A 353 -26.71 100.17 23.77
C SER A 353 -26.02 101.52 23.59
N PHE A 354 -25.31 101.73 22.47
CA PHE A 354 -24.71 103.02 22.15
C PHE A 354 -25.77 104.12 21.96
N GLN A 355 -26.86 103.83 21.24
CA GLN A 355 -27.98 104.76 21.09
C GLN A 355 -28.65 105.09 22.43
N ASN A 356 -28.93 104.08 23.25
CA ASN A 356 -29.48 104.28 24.60
C ASN A 356 -28.54 105.10 25.48
N ASN A 357 -27.23 104.86 25.43
CA ASN A 357 -26.26 105.65 26.18
C ASN A 357 -26.24 107.13 25.74
N GLN A 358 -26.45 107.42 24.45
CA GLN A 358 -26.63 108.80 24.01
C GLN A 358 -27.90 109.44 24.58
N ILE A 359 -29.02 108.72 24.55
CA ILE A 359 -30.28 109.19 25.13
C ILE A 359 -30.11 109.46 26.63
N ILE A 360 -29.48 108.52 27.36
CA ILE A 360 -29.20 108.67 28.79
C ILE A 360 -28.34 109.91 29.05
N LYS A 361 -27.29 110.13 28.26
CA LYS A 361 -26.42 111.31 28.38
C LYS A 361 -27.18 112.61 28.14
N GLU A 362 -28.11 112.65 27.18
CA GLU A 362 -28.99 113.80 26.96
C GLU A 362 -29.97 114.01 28.13
N THR A 363 -30.53 112.94 28.69
CA THR A 363 -31.42 113.04 29.87
C THR A 363 -30.67 113.45 31.13
N GLN A 364 -29.45 112.97 31.36
CA GLN A 364 -28.59 113.40 32.47
C GLN A 364 -28.22 114.87 32.32
N LYS A 365 -27.90 115.34 31.10
CA LYS A 365 -27.68 116.76 30.84
C LYS A 365 -28.93 117.62 31.12
N LYS A 366 -30.13 117.07 30.96
CA LYS A 366 -31.40 117.73 31.33
C LYS A 366 -31.65 117.70 32.85
N LEU A 367 -31.22 116.64 33.54
CA LEU A 367 -31.34 116.50 34.99
C LEU A 367 -30.30 117.33 35.76
N GLU A 368 -29.05 117.43 35.28
CA GLU A 368 -28.03 118.34 35.83
C GLU A 368 -28.46 119.81 35.75
N VAL A 369 -29.26 120.19 34.75
CA VAL A 369 -29.85 121.55 34.65
C VAL A 369 -30.99 121.75 35.67
N MET A 370 -31.55 120.67 36.22
CA MET A 370 -32.61 120.72 37.24
C MET A 370 -32.10 120.54 38.69
N GLU A 371 -30.89 119.99 38.89
CA GLU A 371 -30.36 119.64 40.22
C GLU A 371 -29.50 120.73 40.88
N ASP A 372 -29.44 121.95 40.33
CA ASP A 372 -28.73 123.10 40.93
C ASP A 372 -29.52 123.82 42.05
N GLN A 373 -30.53 123.18 42.64
CA GLN A 373 -31.23 123.67 43.83
C GLN A 373 -31.69 122.53 44.74
N LYS A 374 -30.88 122.17 45.75
CA LYS A 374 -31.24 122.28 47.18
C LYS A 374 -30.28 121.52 48.11
N TYR A 375 -29.89 122.29 49.12
CA TYR A 375 -29.23 122.01 50.37
C TYR A 375 -29.71 120.83 51.25
N GLN A 376 -28.72 120.29 51.98
CA GLN A 376 -28.61 119.98 53.42
C GLN A 376 -28.82 118.57 54.01
N PRO A 377 -28.02 118.24 55.04
CA PRO A 377 -27.79 116.91 55.57
C PRO A 377 -28.71 116.62 56.77
N GLY A 378 -29.19 115.38 56.85
CA GLY A 378 -30.06 114.93 57.93
C GLY A 378 -29.77 113.48 58.32
N GLN A 379 -29.60 113.29 59.62
CA GLN A 379 -29.25 112.08 60.37
C GLN A 379 -29.84 110.76 59.82
N ASP A 380 -28.95 109.76 59.75
CA ASP A 380 -29.11 108.56 58.94
C ASP A 380 -29.72 107.38 59.73
N LEU A 381 -31.06 107.30 59.78
CA LEU A 381 -31.80 106.05 60.08
C LEU A 381 -31.75 105.05 58.90
N PHE A 382 -31.28 105.48 57.74
CA PHE A 382 -31.12 104.65 56.55
C PHE A 382 -29.89 103.74 56.67
N GLN A 383 -28.86 104.14 57.41
CA GLN A 383 -27.64 103.35 57.63
C GLN A 383 -27.94 102.05 58.38
N GLU A 384 -28.81 102.10 59.38
CA GLU A 384 -29.22 100.93 60.16
C GLU A 384 -30.04 99.95 59.31
N MET A 385 -30.96 100.47 58.49
CA MET A 385 -31.74 99.69 57.51
C MET A 385 -30.85 99.11 56.39
N PHE A 386 -29.77 99.80 56.02
CA PHE A 386 -28.80 99.32 55.03
C PHE A 386 -27.90 98.21 55.60
N ILE A 387 -27.49 98.35 56.87
CA ILE A 387 -26.75 97.32 57.61
C ILE A 387 -27.62 96.07 57.81
N GLU A 388 -28.89 96.24 58.17
CA GLU A 388 -29.82 95.11 58.33
C GLU A 388 -30.08 94.40 56.99
N LYS A 389 -30.23 95.14 55.89
CA LYS A 389 -30.38 94.58 54.54
C LYS A 389 -29.09 93.89 54.04
N GLN A 390 -27.92 94.40 54.42
CA GLN A 390 -26.62 93.75 54.20
C GLN A 390 -26.52 92.43 54.97
N HIS A 391 -26.91 92.42 56.25
CA HIS A 391 -26.95 91.21 57.07
C HIS A 391 -27.92 90.15 56.54
N ALA A 392 -29.15 90.55 56.18
CA ALA A 392 -30.13 89.64 55.59
C ALA A 392 -29.67 89.08 54.23
N SER A 393 -28.99 89.90 53.42
CA SER A 393 -28.38 89.46 52.16
C SER A 393 -27.24 88.46 52.41
N TYR A 394 -26.36 88.74 53.37
CA TYR A 394 -25.26 87.86 53.76
C TYR A 394 -25.78 86.51 54.27
N GLN A 395 -26.83 86.52 55.09
CA GLN A 395 -27.43 85.30 55.62
C GLN A 395 -28.08 84.44 54.51
N LYS A 396 -28.76 85.07 53.54
CA LYS A 396 -29.27 84.39 52.33
C LYS A 396 -28.13 83.81 51.48
N ARG A 397 -27.01 84.52 51.35
CA ARG A 397 -25.82 84.06 50.62
C ARG A 397 -25.20 82.84 51.30
N MET A 398 -25.04 82.88 52.62
CA MET A 398 -24.58 81.76 53.44
C MET A 398 -25.45 80.51 53.28
N GLN A 399 -26.77 80.65 53.30
CA GLN A 399 -27.70 79.53 53.04
C GLN A 399 -27.62 79.01 51.60
N SER A 400 -27.37 79.89 50.63
CA SER A 400 -27.15 79.51 49.24
C SER A 400 -25.83 78.74 49.08
N ASP A 401 -24.75 79.20 49.71
CA ASP A 401 -23.43 78.58 49.66
C ASP A 401 -23.46 77.18 50.32
N GLN A 402 -24.16 77.02 51.45
CA GLN A 402 -24.41 75.70 52.04
C GLN A 402 -25.16 74.74 51.11
N LYS A 403 -26.14 75.23 50.34
CA LYS A 403 -26.84 74.42 49.34
C LYS A 403 -25.93 74.05 48.17
N VAL A 404 -25.08 74.98 47.73
CA VAL A 404 -24.09 74.74 46.67
C VAL A 404 -23.08 73.69 47.11
N ASP A 405 -22.61 73.71 48.35
CA ASP A 405 -21.66 72.72 48.87
C ASP A 405 -22.29 71.33 48.98
N LEU A 406 -23.54 71.22 49.42
CA LEU A 406 -24.29 69.95 49.39
C LEU A 406 -24.45 69.38 47.96
N ILE A 407 -24.57 70.25 46.95
CA ILE A 407 -24.63 69.84 45.54
C ILE A 407 -23.25 69.36 45.06
N LYS A 408 -22.17 70.05 45.44
CA LYS A 408 -20.79 69.63 45.12
C LYS A 408 -20.47 68.27 45.73
N ASP A 409 -20.85 68.02 46.99
CA ASP A 409 -20.62 66.73 47.64
C ASP A 409 -21.37 65.59 46.94
N LYS A 410 -22.61 65.84 46.51
CA LYS A 410 -23.37 64.86 45.71
C LYS A 410 -22.73 64.59 44.35
N LEU A 411 -22.24 65.62 43.67
CA LEU A 411 -21.51 65.50 42.41
C LEU A 411 -20.20 64.70 42.58
N ALA A 412 -19.41 65.01 43.61
CA ALA A 412 -18.18 64.29 43.92
C ALA A 412 -18.45 62.81 44.24
N THR A 413 -19.53 62.51 44.97
CA THR A 413 -19.93 61.14 45.28
C THR A 413 -20.39 60.37 44.03
N GLU A 414 -21.16 61.01 43.14
CA GLU A 414 -21.53 60.41 41.85
C GLU A 414 -20.33 60.18 40.94
N GLU A 415 -19.40 61.13 40.88
CA GLU A 415 -18.18 61.02 40.08
C GLU A 415 -17.30 59.87 40.58
N MET A 416 -17.14 59.74 41.91
CA MET A 416 -16.45 58.60 42.53
C MET A 416 -17.12 57.27 42.14
N ARG A 417 -18.46 57.20 42.24
CA ARG A 417 -19.23 56.00 41.87
C ARG A 417 -19.08 55.64 40.39
N ARG A 418 -19.08 56.64 39.51
CA ARG A 418 -18.85 56.45 38.07
C ARG A 418 -17.44 55.95 37.78
N THR A 419 -16.45 56.47 38.49
CA THR A 419 -15.04 56.08 38.36
C THR A 419 -14.85 54.62 38.79
N THR A 420 -15.41 54.24 39.94
CA THR A 420 -15.40 52.84 40.41
C THR A 420 -16.08 51.89 39.44
N GLN A 421 -17.19 52.28 38.82
CA GLN A 421 -17.84 51.46 37.78
C GLN A 421 -16.96 51.27 36.55
N LEU A 422 -16.29 52.33 36.08
CA LEU A 422 -15.37 52.25 34.94
C LEU A 422 -14.15 51.37 35.25
N GLU A 423 -13.56 51.50 36.44
CA GLU A 423 -12.48 50.61 36.89
C GLU A 423 -12.91 49.15 36.95
N GLN A 424 -14.13 48.88 37.45
CA GLN A 424 -14.67 47.52 37.52
C GLN A 424 -14.92 46.94 36.11
N GLN A 425 -15.41 47.75 35.17
CA GLN A 425 -15.54 47.35 33.76
C GLN A 425 -14.18 47.07 33.12
N HIS A 426 -13.18 47.90 33.38
CA HIS A 426 -11.81 47.71 32.89
C HIS A 426 -11.20 46.42 33.44
N LEU A 427 -11.38 46.15 34.74
CA LEU A 427 -10.92 44.91 35.38
C LEU A 427 -11.59 43.66 34.78
N ASN A 428 -12.89 43.73 34.48
CA ASN A 428 -13.62 42.64 33.84
C ASN A 428 -13.13 42.42 32.40
N SER A 429 -12.80 43.49 31.66
CA SER A 429 -12.20 43.40 30.33
C SER A 429 -10.84 42.70 30.37
N LEU A 430 -9.96 43.10 31.30
CA LEU A 430 -8.66 42.46 31.55
C LEU A 430 -8.78 40.97 31.88
N LYS A 431 -9.73 40.59 32.75
CA LYS A 431 -9.99 39.19 33.07
C LYS A 431 -10.45 38.39 31.85
N LYS A 432 -11.32 38.98 31.01
CA LYS A 432 -11.78 38.35 29.77
C LYS A 432 -10.65 38.18 28.77
N GLN A 433 -9.78 39.19 28.62
CA GLN A 433 -8.62 39.14 27.74
C GLN A 433 -7.62 38.07 28.19
N SER A 434 -7.30 37.99 29.49
CA SER A 434 -6.42 36.95 30.04
C SER A 434 -6.99 35.54 29.86
N TYR A 435 -8.31 35.36 29.95
CA TYR A 435 -8.95 34.08 29.67
C TYR A 435 -8.81 33.66 28.20
N LEU A 436 -9.00 34.60 27.26
CA LEU A 436 -8.86 34.36 25.83
C LEU A 436 -7.41 34.01 25.47
N GLU A 437 -6.44 34.75 26.00
CA GLU A 437 -5.01 34.50 25.80
C GLU A 437 -4.62 33.09 26.29
N LYS A 438 -5.06 32.69 27.49
CA LYS A 438 -4.86 31.32 28.00
C LYS A 438 -5.48 30.25 27.10
N GLN A 439 -6.60 30.56 26.45
CA GLN A 439 -7.25 29.61 25.53
C GLN A 439 -6.47 29.50 24.21
N GLU A 440 -5.91 30.60 23.73
CA GLU A 440 -5.07 30.65 22.54
C GLU A 440 -3.73 29.91 22.75
N ASP A 441 -3.11 30.10 23.91
CA ASP A 441 -1.90 29.37 24.30
C ASP A 441 -2.12 27.85 24.35
N ARG A 442 -3.28 27.41 24.87
CA ARG A 442 -3.67 25.98 24.85
C ARG A 442 -3.79 25.46 23.41
N LYS A 443 -4.44 26.21 22.51
CA LYS A 443 -4.55 25.81 21.10
C LYS A 443 -3.18 25.76 20.43
N LYS A 444 -2.29 26.70 20.74
CA LYS A 444 -0.92 26.74 20.22
C LYS A 444 -0.09 25.56 20.71
N GLN A 445 -0.25 25.15 21.97
CA GLN A 445 0.36 23.92 22.50
C GLN A 445 -0.20 22.66 21.83
N GLU A 446 -1.51 22.59 21.62
CA GLU A 446 -2.14 21.47 20.92
C GLU A 446 -1.65 21.33 19.48
N LEU A 447 -1.51 22.45 18.76
CA LEU A 447 -0.92 22.48 17.41
C LEU A 447 0.53 22.00 17.41
N LYS A 448 1.37 22.48 18.36
CA LYS A 448 2.75 21.98 18.51
C LYS A 448 2.80 20.48 18.79
N ASN A 449 1.86 19.95 19.56
CA ASN A 449 1.79 18.52 19.85
C ASN A 449 1.38 17.72 18.61
N LYS A 450 0.41 18.21 17.82
CA LYS A 450 0.03 17.61 16.52
C LYS A 450 1.19 17.64 15.53
N GLU A 451 1.93 18.75 15.46
CA GLU A 451 3.11 18.88 14.60
C GLU A 451 4.20 17.86 14.99
N LYS A 452 4.46 17.69 16.30
CA LYS A 452 5.38 16.64 16.80
C LYS A 452 4.90 15.23 16.45
N GLN A 453 3.61 14.95 16.53
CA GLN A 453 3.05 13.64 16.15
C GLN A 453 3.19 13.38 14.65
N ILE A 454 2.90 14.38 13.81
CA ILE A 454 3.08 14.30 12.35
C ILE A 454 4.55 14.05 12.01
N LYS A 455 5.48 14.76 12.67
CA LYS A 455 6.92 14.55 12.47
C LYS A 455 7.34 13.12 12.82
N LYS A 456 6.91 12.60 13.98
CA LYS A 456 7.20 11.21 14.39
C LYS A 456 6.66 10.19 13.37
N PHE A 457 5.46 10.42 12.85
CA PHE A 457 4.85 9.56 11.84
C PHE A 457 5.64 9.57 10.52
N LEU A 458 6.08 10.75 10.07
CA LEU A 458 6.94 10.87 8.89
C LEU A 458 8.30 10.20 9.08
N ASP A 459 8.94 10.40 10.24
CA ASP A 459 10.21 9.75 10.57
C ASP A 459 10.05 8.21 10.58
N GLN A 460 8.93 7.71 11.10
CA GLN A 460 8.61 6.28 11.07
C GLN A 460 8.44 5.75 9.64
N GLN A 461 7.73 6.47 8.75
CA GLN A 461 7.60 6.09 7.34
C GLN A 461 8.94 6.07 6.61
N ILE A 462 9.84 7.01 6.92
CA ILE A 462 11.19 7.04 6.35
C ILE A 462 11.99 5.82 6.82
N GLN A 463 11.93 5.49 8.11
CA GLN A 463 12.60 4.31 8.66
C GLN A 463 12.05 3.01 8.06
N GLU A 464 10.74 2.86 7.93
CA GLU A 464 10.10 1.70 7.31
C GLU A 464 10.53 1.54 5.85
N LYS A 465 10.57 2.64 5.09
CA LYS A 465 11.06 2.62 3.70
C LYS A 465 12.54 2.27 3.60
N GLN A 466 13.37 2.70 4.55
CA GLN A 466 14.78 2.32 4.61
C GLN A 466 14.94 0.84 4.96
N ALA A 467 14.19 0.34 5.93
CA ALA A 467 14.19 -1.07 6.32
C ALA A 467 13.74 -1.97 5.15
N GLN A 468 12.70 -1.58 4.41
CA GLN A 468 12.25 -2.29 3.22
C GLN A 468 13.35 -2.35 2.15
N LYS A 469 14.02 -1.22 1.87
CA LYS A 469 15.15 -1.21 0.92
C LYS A 469 16.30 -2.13 1.34
N VAL A 470 16.58 -2.25 2.64
CA VAL A 470 17.60 -3.16 3.15
C VAL A 470 17.17 -4.61 2.97
N LEU A 471 15.89 -4.91 3.23
CA LEU A 471 15.32 -6.24 3.03
C LEU A 471 15.34 -6.65 1.55
N ASP A 472 14.94 -5.76 0.65
CA ASP A 472 14.94 -6.00 -0.79
C ASP A 472 16.37 -6.30 -1.29
N LYS A 473 17.37 -5.53 -0.86
CA LYS A 473 18.79 -5.78 -1.16
C LYS A 473 19.28 -7.11 -0.60
N PHE A 474 18.83 -7.49 0.60
CA PHE A 474 19.19 -8.77 1.19
C PHE A 474 18.61 -9.93 0.39
N GLN A 475 17.35 -9.83 -0.04
CA GLN A 475 16.71 -10.82 -0.91
C GLN A 475 17.39 -10.91 -2.27
N GLU A 476 17.69 -9.78 -2.90
CA GLU A 476 18.42 -9.72 -4.17
C GLU A 476 19.81 -10.38 -4.06
N ASN A 477 20.54 -10.13 -2.97
CA ASN A 477 21.81 -10.80 -2.70
C ASN A 477 21.65 -12.31 -2.52
N GLN A 478 20.61 -12.78 -1.82
CA GLN A 478 20.34 -14.21 -1.68
C GLN A 478 20.02 -14.85 -3.03
N VAL A 479 19.15 -14.23 -3.82
CA VAL A 479 18.78 -14.72 -5.16
C VAL A 479 20.02 -14.76 -6.05
N THR A 480 20.85 -13.72 -6.02
CA THR A 480 22.11 -13.67 -6.78
C THR A 480 23.06 -14.80 -6.38
N LYS A 481 23.17 -15.10 -5.08
CA LYS A 481 23.99 -16.21 -4.59
C LYS A 481 23.49 -17.57 -5.08
N VAL A 482 22.18 -17.80 -5.02
CA VAL A 482 21.56 -19.04 -5.52
C VAL A 482 21.79 -19.18 -7.03
N ILE A 483 21.58 -18.12 -7.80
CA ILE A 483 21.85 -18.12 -9.25
C ILE A 483 23.33 -18.43 -9.53
N TYR A 484 24.26 -17.84 -8.77
CA TYR A 484 25.68 -18.11 -8.93
C TYR A 484 26.04 -19.58 -8.64
N ASP A 485 25.48 -20.14 -7.57
CA ASP A 485 25.68 -21.55 -7.24
C ASP A 485 25.07 -22.48 -8.31
N ASP A 486 23.89 -22.16 -8.83
CA ASP A 486 23.23 -22.91 -9.91
C ASP A 486 24.03 -22.85 -11.23
N VAL A 487 24.54 -21.68 -11.60
CA VAL A 487 25.40 -21.49 -12.78
C VAL A 487 26.66 -22.34 -12.62
N LYS A 488 27.28 -22.32 -11.43
CA LYS A 488 28.49 -23.11 -11.15
C LYS A 488 28.23 -24.61 -11.26
N VAL A 489 27.11 -25.10 -10.72
CA VAL A 489 26.70 -26.51 -10.84
C VAL A 489 26.46 -26.87 -12.31
N HIS A 490 25.80 -26.00 -13.07
CA HIS A 490 25.55 -26.23 -14.49
C HIS A 490 26.85 -26.27 -15.31
N GLU A 491 27.80 -25.37 -15.07
CA GLU A 491 29.13 -25.39 -15.70
C GLU A 491 29.89 -26.68 -15.39
N GLU A 492 29.84 -27.16 -14.14
CA GLU A 492 30.47 -28.41 -13.75
C GLU A 492 29.81 -29.62 -14.42
N GLN A 493 28.48 -29.65 -14.52
CA GLN A 493 27.75 -30.69 -15.26
C GLN A 493 28.08 -30.69 -16.75
N GLU A 494 28.15 -29.53 -17.40
CA GLU A 494 28.55 -29.43 -18.81
C GLU A 494 30.00 -29.87 -19.01
N LYS A 495 30.90 -29.58 -18.06
CA LYS A 495 32.28 -30.07 -18.08
C LYS A 495 32.35 -31.60 -17.98
N ILE A 496 31.57 -32.20 -17.08
CA ILE A 496 31.45 -33.67 -16.95
C ILE A 496 30.89 -34.28 -18.23
N ARG A 497 29.80 -33.70 -18.76
CA ARG A 497 29.16 -34.17 -20.00
C ARG A 497 30.12 -34.12 -21.18
N LYS A 498 30.88 -33.03 -21.32
CA LYS A 498 31.90 -32.89 -22.36
C LYS A 498 33.00 -33.95 -22.20
N ALA A 499 33.50 -34.17 -20.98
CA ALA A 499 34.48 -35.21 -20.71
C ALA A 499 33.96 -36.62 -21.04
N GLU A 500 32.68 -36.90 -20.74
CA GLU A 500 32.04 -38.18 -21.07
C GLU A 500 31.91 -38.38 -22.59
N ILE A 501 31.54 -37.33 -23.34
CA ILE A 501 31.48 -37.35 -24.81
C ILE A 501 32.88 -37.60 -25.37
N ASP A 502 33.90 -36.89 -24.88
CA ASP A 502 35.29 -37.06 -25.32
C ASP A 502 35.80 -38.47 -25.03
N HIS A 503 35.45 -39.04 -23.87
CA HIS A 503 35.78 -40.41 -23.51
C HIS A 503 35.09 -41.42 -24.46
N LYS A 504 33.78 -41.26 -24.72
CA LYS A 504 33.05 -42.11 -25.68
C LYS A 504 33.64 -42.03 -27.08
N ASN A 505 33.98 -40.82 -27.54
CA ASN A 505 34.60 -40.60 -28.85
C ASN A 505 35.98 -41.26 -28.94
N ARG A 506 36.81 -41.19 -27.89
CA ARG A 506 38.08 -41.94 -27.81
C ARG A 506 37.85 -43.44 -27.89
N ALA A 507 36.92 -43.99 -27.10
CA ALA A 507 36.61 -45.41 -27.13
C ALA A 507 36.06 -45.87 -28.50
N TYR A 508 35.27 -45.06 -29.19
CA TYR A 508 34.83 -45.35 -30.55
C TYR A 508 35.99 -45.33 -31.54
N LYS A 509 36.90 -44.35 -31.41
CA LYS A 509 38.10 -44.26 -32.24
C LYS A 509 39.00 -45.49 -32.06
N GLU A 510 39.27 -45.90 -30.82
CA GLU A 510 40.06 -47.10 -30.51
C GLU A 510 39.41 -48.38 -31.09
N LYS A 511 38.08 -48.54 -30.97
CA LYS A 511 37.37 -49.66 -31.59
C LYS A 511 37.51 -49.66 -33.11
N LEU A 512 37.45 -48.49 -33.73
CA LEU A 512 37.55 -48.34 -35.18
C LEU A 512 38.97 -48.61 -35.66
N GLU A 513 39.98 -48.13 -34.94
CA GLU A 513 41.39 -48.45 -35.18
C GLU A 513 41.64 -49.96 -35.04
N LYS A 514 41.11 -50.61 -34.01
CA LYS A 514 41.19 -52.06 -33.85
C LYS A 514 40.52 -52.80 -35.01
N GLN A 515 39.34 -52.38 -35.47
CA GLN A 515 38.68 -52.98 -36.64
C GLN A 515 39.50 -52.81 -37.92
N ILE A 516 40.14 -51.66 -38.11
CA ILE A 516 41.03 -51.42 -39.25
C ILE A 516 42.26 -52.32 -39.15
N GLU A 517 42.84 -52.48 -37.96
CA GLU A 517 43.99 -53.35 -37.74
C GLU A 517 43.63 -54.82 -37.93
N ASP A 518 42.52 -55.29 -37.36
CA ASP A 518 41.97 -56.63 -37.57
C ASP A 518 41.69 -56.89 -39.06
N GLN A 519 41.19 -55.90 -39.81
CA GLN A 519 41.02 -55.99 -41.26
C GLN A 519 42.34 -55.99 -42.03
N LYS A 520 43.35 -55.22 -41.59
CA LYS A 520 44.70 -55.23 -42.18
C LYS A 520 45.39 -56.55 -41.92
N ILE A 521 45.27 -57.12 -40.72
CA ILE A 521 45.74 -58.46 -40.40
C ILE A 521 44.96 -59.45 -41.27
N PHE A 522 43.63 -59.44 -41.30
CA PHE A 522 42.83 -60.36 -42.12
C PHE A 522 43.09 -60.25 -43.64
N LYS A 523 43.46 -59.07 -44.15
CA LYS A 523 43.85 -58.88 -45.57
C LYS A 523 45.34 -59.10 -45.84
N GLY A 524 46.20 -58.92 -44.84
CA GLY A 524 47.67 -58.96 -44.93
C GLY A 524 48.28 -60.30 -44.53
N THR A 525 47.64 -61.04 -43.62
CA THR A 525 47.74 -62.50 -43.62
C THR A 525 47.05 -62.95 -44.89
N ILE A 526 47.86 -63.36 -45.86
CA ILE A 526 47.53 -64.01 -47.12
C ILE A 526 46.11 -64.60 -47.02
N LYS A 527 45.20 -64.18 -47.91
CA LYS A 527 44.01 -64.99 -48.25
C LYS A 527 44.54 -66.31 -48.83
N VAL A 528 45.12 -67.15 -47.98
CA VAL A 528 45.29 -68.56 -48.26
C VAL A 528 43.86 -68.99 -48.40
N LYS A 529 43.51 -69.41 -49.60
CA LYS A 529 42.24 -70.04 -49.91
C LYS A 529 42.24 -71.34 -49.10
N VAL A 530 42.01 -71.24 -47.80
CA VAL A 530 41.82 -72.39 -46.93
C VAL A 530 40.59 -73.06 -47.52
N MET A 531 40.81 -74.27 -48.03
CA MET A 531 39.75 -75.12 -48.55
C MET A 531 38.62 -75.13 -47.54
N THR A 532 37.40 -74.86 -48.00
CA THR A 532 36.25 -74.99 -47.10
C THR A 532 36.15 -76.44 -46.63
N ASP A 533 35.55 -76.70 -45.47
CA ASP A 533 35.46 -78.09 -44.95
C ASP A 533 34.88 -79.07 -45.98
N LYS A 534 34.00 -78.57 -46.87
CA LYS A 534 33.50 -79.32 -48.04
C LYS A 534 34.57 -79.61 -49.10
N ASP A 535 35.44 -78.66 -49.41
CA ASP A 535 36.55 -78.87 -50.33
C ASP A 535 37.58 -79.87 -49.75
N ILE A 536 37.77 -79.85 -48.42
CA ILE A 536 38.60 -80.83 -47.71
C ILE A 536 37.97 -82.22 -47.82
N ASP A 537 36.66 -82.36 -47.59
CA ASP A 537 35.96 -83.65 -47.70
C ASP A 537 35.92 -84.20 -49.13
N ILE A 538 35.74 -83.32 -50.13
CA ILE A 538 35.79 -83.70 -51.55
C ILE A 538 37.19 -84.18 -51.93
N ASN A 539 38.24 -83.47 -51.50
CA ASN A 539 39.61 -83.88 -51.77
C ASN A 539 40.02 -85.12 -50.99
N LYS A 540 39.49 -85.31 -49.77
CA LYS A 540 39.69 -86.53 -48.99
C LYS A 540 39.06 -87.74 -49.68
N ARG A 541 37.83 -87.60 -50.20
CA ARG A 541 37.17 -88.64 -51.00
C ARG A 541 37.91 -88.90 -52.32
N ALA A 542 38.38 -87.86 -53.01
CA ALA A 542 39.17 -88.01 -54.23
C ALA A 542 40.55 -88.67 -53.98
N LEU A 543 41.18 -88.40 -52.84
CA LEU A 543 42.41 -89.07 -52.40
C LEU A 543 42.14 -90.54 -52.05
N GLU A 544 41.07 -90.84 -51.32
CA GLU A 544 40.64 -92.21 -51.02
C GLU A 544 40.30 -93.00 -52.31
N GLU A 545 39.68 -92.36 -53.31
CA GLU A 545 39.40 -92.96 -54.62
C GLU A 545 40.67 -93.17 -55.47
N MET A 546 41.67 -92.30 -55.34
CA MET A 546 43.00 -92.51 -55.96
C MET A 546 43.78 -93.64 -55.28
N GLU A 547 43.73 -93.75 -53.96
CA GLU A 547 44.40 -94.80 -53.18
C GLU A 547 43.75 -96.18 -53.39
N GLN A 548 42.44 -96.21 -53.64
CA GLN A 548 41.70 -97.42 -54.04
C GLN A 548 41.83 -97.77 -55.54
N GLY A 549 42.57 -96.98 -56.32
CA GLY A 549 42.86 -97.27 -57.73
C GLY A 549 41.70 -97.09 -58.71
N LEU A 550 40.64 -96.37 -58.33
CA LEU A 550 39.42 -96.19 -59.14
C LEU A 550 39.48 -95.00 -60.10
N LEU A 551 40.50 -94.13 -59.99
CA LEU A 551 40.72 -92.99 -60.88
C LEU A 551 41.81 -93.30 -61.93
N SER A 552 41.38 -93.79 -63.10
CA SER A 552 42.24 -93.89 -64.29
C SER A 552 42.54 -92.51 -64.85
N ILE A 553 43.78 -92.04 -64.67
CA ILE A 553 44.29 -90.83 -65.32
C ILE A 553 44.45 -91.14 -66.81
N LYS A 554 43.44 -90.78 -67.62
CA LYS A 554 43.62 -90.64 -69.07
C LYS A 554 44.49 -89.40 -69.31
N LYS A 555 45.74 -89.63 -69.72
CA LYS A 555 46.59 -88.58 -70.31
C LYS A 555 45.92 -88.04 -71.59
N PRO A 556 45.70 -86.73 -71.73
CA PRO A 556 45.39 -86.16 -73.03
C PRO A 556 46.67 -86.06 -73.86
N PHE A 557 46.55 -86.44 -75.15
CA PHE A 557 47.52 -86.12 -76.20
C PHE A 557 47.44 -84.63 -76.54
#